data_AF-A0A7X5IEY0-F1
#
_entry.id   AF-A0A7X5IEY0-F1
#
_cell.length_a   1.000
_cell.length_b   1.000
_cell.length_c   1.000
_cell.angle_alpha   90.00
_cell.angle_beta   90.00
_cell.angle_gamma   90.00
#
_symmetry.space_group_name_H-M   'P 1'
#
loop_
_entity.id
_entity.type
_entity.pdbx_description
1 polymer ?
#
loop_
_entity_poly.entity_id
_entity_poly.type
_entity_poly.pdbx_seq_one_letter_code
_entity_poly.pdbx_strand_id
1 'polypeptide(L)'
;MKKALLLILGIVAVCFLIGNADYLANFIDTLKTGALVPLVLSIILMLGRHFVQAASYDAAFDAVGHATGFWHNVILIFSLVFINTFCLFSGATGVAFIIDDAHREGCDAGQSTGGAILSQIGYFAAIFVISAIGFFTMLVAGQVNFLFVTGAVVLAGTLVALSSLFFIGYRKPRVLYRFFLGLERALNRVIGLFKKALPAGWGRKTA
;
A
#
# COMPACT_ATOMS: atom_id res chain seq x y z
N MET A 1 -15.11 31.63 11.51
CA MET A 1 -14.52 30.34 11.91
C MET A 1 -13.27 29.97 11.10
N LYS A 2 -13.30 29.95 9.75
CA LYS A 2 -12.10 29.64 8.92
C LYS A 2 -10.88 30.53 9.19
N LYS A 3 -11.08 31.85 9.37
CA LYS A 3 -9.99 32.81 9.67
C LYS A 3 -9.34 32.61 11.04
N ALA A 4 -10.13 32.26 12.06
CA ALA A 4 -9.63 32.00 13.41
C ALA A 4 -8.85 30.68 13.48
N LEU A 5 -9.32 29.65 12.75
CA LEU A 5 -8.65 28.36 12.67
C LEU A 5 -7.33 28.44 11.89
N LEU A 6 -7.27 29.23 10.82
CA LEU A 6 -6.03 29.55 10.10
C LEU A 6 -5.02 30.31 10.97
N LEU A 7 -5.50 31.23 11.81
CA LEU A 7 -4.65 32.02 12.69
C LEU A 7 -4.07 31.17 13.82
N ILE A 8 -4.87 30.27 14.41
CA ILE A 8 -4.41 29.28 15.39
C ILE A 8 -3.42 28.31 14.74
N LEU A 9 -3.72 27.80 13.55
CA LEU A 9 -2.81 26.92 12.81
C LEU A 9 -1.47 27.62 12.50
N GLY A 10 -1.51 28.90 12.12
CA GLY A 10 -0.32 29.71 11.90
C GLY A 10 0.51 29.88 13.16
N ILE A 11 -0.11 30.19 14.30
CA ILE A 11 0.59 30.32 15.59
C ILE A 11 1.20 28.98 16.01
N VAL A 12 0.47 27.87 15.89
CA VAL A 12 0.97 26.52 16.21
C VAL A 12 2.13 26.13 15.29
N ALA A 13 2.05 26.42 14.00
CA ALA A 13 3.12 26.16 13.05
C ALA A 13 4.38 26.98 13.36
N VAL A 14 4.23 28.25 13.72
CA VAL A 14 5.35 29.13 14.10
C VAL A 14 5.97 28.68 15.42
N CYS A 15 5.17 28.36 16.44
CA CYS A 15 5.69 27.80 17.69
C CYS A 15 6.39 26.45 17.49
N PHE A 16 5.88 25.60 16.60
CA PHE A 16 6.52 24.33 16.24
C PHE A 16 7.85 24.55 15.53
N LEU A 17 7.93 25.50 14.59
CA LEU A 17 9.16 25.85 13.88
C LEU A 17 10.22 26.44 14.82
N ILE A 18 9.83 27.35 15.73
CA ILE A 18 10.74 27.95 16.70
C ILE A 18 11.20 26.91 17.73
N GLY A 19 10.29 26.08 18.24
CA GLY A 19 10.62 25.02 19.21
C GLY A 19 11.49 23.89 18.63
N ASN A 20 11.51 23.74 17.31
CA ASN A 20 12.37 22.78 16.60
C ASN A 20 13.47 23.47 15.78
N ALA A 21 13.75 24.76 16.02
CA ALA A 21 14.72 25.51 15.23
C ALA A 21 16.13 24.90 15.34
N ASP A 22 16.51 24.41 16.53
CA ASP A 22 17.79 23.73 16.75
C ASP A 22 17.87 22.38 16.02
N TYR A 23 16.76 21.64 15.94
CA TYR A 23 16.68 20.42 15.12
C TYR A 23 16.79 20.74 13.63
N LEU A 24 16.19 21.84 13.19
CA LEU A 24 16.25 22.28 11.80
C LEU A 24 17.68 22.73 11.42
N ALA A 25 18.36 23.46 12.32
CA ALA A 25 19.75 23.86 12.15
C ALA A 25 20.68 22.65 12.10
N ASN A 26 20.53 21.70 13.03
CA ASN A 26 21.29 20.44 13.03
C ASN A 26 21.02 19.58 11.79
N PHE A 27 19.77 19.56 11.29
CA PHE A 27 19.42 18.89 10.05
C PHE A 27 20.11 19.54 8.84
N ILE A 28 20.12 20.88 8.77
CA ILE A 28 20.81 21.62 7.72
C ILE A 28 22.32 21.37 7.77
N ASP A 29 22.92 21.33 8.96
CA ASP A 29 24.36 21.06 9.09
C ASP A 29 24.72 19.60 8.79
N THR A 30 23.81 18.66 9.07
CA THR A 30 23.92 17.25 8.63
C THR A 30 23.80 17.11 7.11
N LEU A 31 22.92 17.90 6.48
CA LEU A 31 22.82 17.97 5.02
C LEU A 31 24.09 18.57 4.38
N LYS A 32 24.72 19.58 5.03
CA LYS A 32 25.97 20.20 4.56
C LYS A 32 27.19 19.29 4.69
N THR A 33 27.21 18.41 5.69
CA THR A 33 28.19 17.31 5.79
C THR A 33 27.89 16.17 4.81
N GLY A 34 26.90 16.37 3.93
CA GLY A 34 26.23 15.37 3.12
C GLY A 34 27.14 14.43 2.37
N ALA A 35 27.00 13.15 2.69
CA ALA A 35 27.44 12.06 1.86
C ALA A 35 26.60 12.06 0.57
N LEU A 36 27.04 12.83 -0.43
CA LEU A 36 26.38 12.94 -1.74
C LEU A 36 26.21 11.57 -2.42
N VAL A 37 27.18 10.68 -2.22
CA VAL A 37 27.20 9.34 -2.81
C VAL A 37 25.97 8.50 -2.38
N PRO A 38 25.70 8.26 -1.08
CA PRO A 38 24.50 7.53 -0.67
C PRO A 38 23.21 8.27 -1.04
N LEU A 39 23.20 9.61 -1.10
CA LEU A 39 22.01 10.35 -1.55
C LEU A 39 21.66 10.03 -3.01
N VAL A 40 22.66 10.14 -3.91
CA VAL A 40 22.48 9.84 -5.33
C VAL A 40 22.13 8.36 -5.53
N LEU A 41 22.80 7.46 -4.80
CA LEU A 41 22.51 6.03 -4.85
C LEU A 41 21.07 5.74 -4.40
N SER A 42 20.59 6.42 -3.36
CA SER A 42 19.22 6.30 -2.88
C SER A 42 18.21 6.69 -3.96
N ILE A 43 18.46 7.79 -4.68
CA ILE A 43 17.61 8.24 -5.79
C ILE A 43 17.59 7.19 -6.90
N ILE A 44 18.74 6.66 -7.31
CA ILE A 44 18.85 5.65 -8.36
C ILE A 44 18.10 4.37 -7.96
N LEU A 45 18.32 3.87 -6.74
CA LEU A 45 17.61 2.70 -6.21
C LEU A 45 16.10 2.96 -6.11
N MET A 46 15.72 4.18 -5.72
CA MET A 46 14.31 4.56 -5.63
C MET A 46 13.66 4.64 -7.01
N LEU A 47 14.34 5.11 -8.04
CA LEU A 47 13.82 5.05 -9.41
C LEU A 47 13.74 3.59 -9.89
N GLY A 48 14.81 2.82 -9.67
CA GLY A 48 14.90 1.40 -10.05
C GLY A 48 13.74 0.57 -9.51
N ARG A 49 13.37 0.73 -8.23
CA ARG A 49 12.20 0.01 -7.66
C ARG A 49 10.89 0.33 -8.37
N HIS A 50 10.66 1.56 -8.81
CA HIS A 50 9.41 1.92 -9.49
C HIS A 50 9.37 1.39 -10.93
N PHE A 51 10.52 1.31 -11.62
CA PHE A 51 10.62 0.66 -12.93
C PHE A 51 10.41 -0.86 -12.85
N VAL A 52 11.01 -1.52 -11.85
CA VAL A 52 10.78 -2.96 -11.62
C VAL A 52 9.32 -3.23 -11.27
N GLN A 53 8.71 -2.32 -10.52
CA GLN A 53 7.28 -2.38 -10.24
C GLN A 53 6.45 -2.25 -11.54
N ALA A 54 6.80 -1.32 -12.44
CA ALA A 54 6.15 -1.18 -13.76
C ALA A 54 6.25 -2.46 -14.60
N ALA A 55 7.43 -3.08 -14.63
CA ALA A 55 7.64 -4.35 -15.32
C ALA A 55 6.77 -5.47 -14.74
N SER A 56 6.61 -5.52 -13.41
CA SER A 56 5.74 -6.49 -12.75
C SER A 56 4.26 -6.28 -13.09
N TYR A 57 3.82 -5.03 -13.28
CA TYR A 57 2.46 -4.73 -13.73
C TYR A 57 2.25 -5.13 -15.18
N ASP A 58 3.22 -4.80 -16.04
CA ASP A 58 3.23 -5.19 -17.45
C ASP A 58 3.07 -6.70 -17.63
N ALA A 59 3.88 -7.49 -16.92
CA ALA A 59 3.80 -8.94 -16.93
C ALA A 59 2.47 -9.49 -16.37
N ALA A 60 1.86 -8.81 -15.39
CA ALA A 60 0.59 -9.22 -14.82
C ALA A 60 -0.59 -8.96 -15.78
N PHE A 61 -0.55 -7.87 -16.55
CA PHE A 61 -1.58 -7.56 -17.56
C PHE A 61 -1.41 -8.39 -18.84
N ASP A 62 -0.17 -8.64 -19.26
CA ASP A 62 0.14 -9.56 -20.36
C ASP A 62 -0.37 -10.99 -20.06
N ALA A 63 -0.20 -11.47 -18.82
CA ALA A 63 -0.73 -12.76 -18.37
C ALA A 63 -2.27 -12.87 -18.40
N VAL A 64 -2.99 -11.74 -18.43
CA VAL A 64 -4.46 -11.68 -18.51
C VAL A 64 -4.95 -11.41 -19.95
N GLY A 65 -4.01 -11.37 -20.91
CA GLY A 65 -4.29 -11.24 -22.34
C GLY A 65 -4.49 -9.80 -22.81
N HIS A 66 -3.99 -8.82 -22.06
CA HIS A 66 -3.97 -7.42 -22.49
C HIS A 66 -2.59 -6.81 -22.24
N ALA A 67 -1.81 -6.66 -23.30
CA ALA A 67 -0.53 -5.97 -23.23
C ALA A 67 -0.77 -4.46 -23.13
N THR A 68 -0.80 -3.95 -21.91
CA THR A 68 -0.58 -2.52 -21.65
C THR A 68 0.85 -2.15 -22.07
N GLY A 69 1.12 -0.94 -22.54
CA GLY A 69 2.50 -0.56 -22.88
C GLY A 69 3.35 -0.33 -21.64
N PHE A 70 4.60 -0.83 -21.59
CA PHE A 70 5.51 -0.62 -20.46
C PHE A 70 5.64 0.86 -20.02
N TRP A 71 5.71 1.80 -20.97
CA TRP A 71 5.80 3.24 -20.67
C TRP A 71 4.52 3.81 -20.08
N HIS A 72 3.36 3.29 -20.48
CA HIS A 72 2.08 3.64 -19.86
C HIS A 72 2.05 3.21 -18.39
N ASN A 73 2.50 1.98 -18.11
CA ASN A 73 2.62 1.45 -16.75
C ASN A 73 3.60 2.23 -15.87
N VAL A 74 4.70 2.73 -16.44
CA VAL A 74 5.62 3.63 -15.72
C VAL A 74 4.90 4.91 -15.30
N ILE A 75 4.22 5.59 -16.23
CA ILE A 75 3.49 6.84 -15.94
C ILE A 75 2.39 6.60 -14.88
N LEU A 76 1.67 5.48 -15.00
CA LEU A 76 0.66 5.07 -14.05
C LEU A 76 1.22 4.95 -12.63
N ILE A 77 2.34 4.23 -12.45
CA ILE A 77 2.95 4.03 -11.12
C ILE A 77 3.48 5.32 -10.52
N PHE A 78 4.12 6.18 -11.33
CA PHE A 78 4.57 7.48 -10.84
C PHE A 78 3.39 8.36 -10.40
N SER A 79 2.29 8.34 -11.15
CA SER A 79 1.04 9.02 -10.78
C SER A 79 0.47 8.45 -9.48
N LEU A 80 0.49 7.14 -9.32
CA LEU A 80 0.02 6.43 -8.14
C LEU A 80 0.83 6.80 -6.89
N VAL A 81 2.16 6.85 -7.01
CA VAL A 81 3.06 7.25 -5.93
C VAL A 81 2.78 8.67 -5.50
N PHE A 82 2.63 9.59 -6.46
CA PHE A 82 2.29 10.98 -6.19
C PHE A 82 0.96 11.08 -5.43
N ILE A 83 -0.11 10.46 -5.94
CA ILE A 83 -1.43 10.48 -5.30
C ILE A 83 -1.36 9.88 -3.89
N ASN A 84 -0.68 8.75 -3.71
CA ASN A 84 -0.58 8.10 -2.41
C ASN A 84 0.22 8.95 -1.39
N THR A 85 1.24 9.68 -1.83
CA THR A 85 2.01 10.58 -0.98
C THR A 85 1.18 11.77 -0.49
N PHE A 86 0.38 12.39 -1.36
CA PHE A 86 -0.38 13.59 -0.99
C PHE A 86 -1.71 13.30 -0.32
N CYS A 87 -2.40 12.24 -0.74
CA CYS A 87 -3.75 11.93 -0.28
C CYS A 87 -3.79 10.89 0.85
N LEU A 88 -2.65 10.29 1.24
CA LEU A 88 -2.53 9.30 2.32
C LEU A 88 -3.55 8.14 2.22
N PHE A 89 -4.00 7.81 1.01
CA PHE A 89 -4.93 6.71 0.82
C PHE A 89 -4.19 5.37 0.81
N SER A 90 -3.99 4.83 2.02
CA SER A 90 -3.41 3.51 2.29
C SER A 90 -3.92 2.42 1.34
N GLY A 91 -3.09 1.99 0.38
CA GLY A 91 -3.16 0.73 -0.39
C GLY A 91 -4.36 0.50 -1.33
N ALA A 92 -5.59 0.82 -0.91
CA ALA A 92 -6.83 0.54 -1.63
C ALA A 92 -7.00 1.43 -2.87
N THR A 93 -6.52 2.67 -2.84
CA THR A 93 -6.56 3.57 -4.00
C THR A 93 -5.64 3.12 -5.11
N GLY A 94 -4.55 2.41 -4.77
CA GLY A 94 -3.65 1.82 -5.75
C GLY A 94 -4.39 0.88 -6.70
N VAL A 95 -5.01 -0.14 -6.13
CA VAL A 95 -5.76 -1.17 -6.87
C VAL A 95 -6.95 -0.56 -7.61
N ALA A 96 -7.70 0.37 -7.00
CA ALA A 96 -8.82 1.02 -7.66
C ALA A 96 -8.40 1.85 -8.87
N PHE A 97 -7.27 2.56 -8.78
CA PHE A 97 -6.73 3.35 -9.90
C PHE A 97 -6.21 2.45 -11.02
N ILE A 98 -5.57 1.33 -10.68
CA ILE A 98 -5.12 0.32 -11.66
C ILE A 98 -6.32 -0.26 -12.42
N ILE A 99 -7.42 -0.54 -11.71
CA ILE A 99 -8.65 -1.06 -12.34
C ILE A 99 -9.32 -0.01 -13.23
N ASP A 100 -9.42 1.24 -12.74
CA ASP A 100 -10.02 2.35 -13.49
C ASP A 100 -9.21 2.68 -14.75
N ASP A 101 -7.88 2.70 -14.66
CA ASP A 101 -7.00 2.96 -15.79
C ASP A 101 -7.09 1.85 -16.85
N ALA A 102 -7.00 0.58 -16.45
CA ALA A 102 -7.17 -0.55 -17.37
C ALA A 102 -8.57 -0.55 -18.03
N HIS A 103 -9.62 -0.11 -17.32
CA HIS A 103 -10.94 0.05 -17.91
C HIS A 103 -11.00 1.20 -18.93
N ARG A 104 -10.29 2.30 -18.70
CA ARG A 104 -10.16 3.44 -19.63
C ARG A 104 -9.35 3.10 -20.87
N GLU A 105 -8.41 2.15 -20.77
CA GLU A 105 -7.69 1.60 -21.92
C GLU A 105 -8.54 0.60 -22.75
N GLY A 106 -9.76 0.28 -22.31
CA GLY A 106 -10.70 -0.57 -23.05
C GLY A 106 -10.67 -2.05 -22.64
N CYS A 107 -10.01 -2.40 -21.53
CA CYS A 107 -10.07 -3.76 -20.99
C CYS A 107 -11.49 -4.10 -20.53
N ASP A 108 -11.90 -5.35 -20.78
CA ASP A 108 -13.10 -5.91 -20.15
C ASP A 108 -12.96 -5.87 -18.61
N ALA A 109 -14.07 -5.62 -17.91
CA ALA A 109 -14.06 -5.46 -16.45
C ALA A 109 -13.47 -6.70 -15.73
N GLY A 110 -13.63 -7.90 -16.32
CA GLY A 110 -13.02 -9.13 -15.82
C GLY A 110 -11.49 -9.16 -15.97
N GLN A 111 -10.97 -8.66 -17.09
CA GLN A 111 -9.53 -8.60 -17.36
C GLN A 111 -8.82 -7.53 -16.53
N SER A 112 -9.41 -6.33 -16.43
CA SER A 112 -8.88 -5.25 -15.60
C SER A 112 -8.78 -5.66 -14.13
N THR A 113 -9.84 -6.26 -13.59
CA THR A 113 -9.86 -6.78 -12.22
C THR A 113 -8.88 -7.94 -12.04
N GLY A 114 -8.79 -8.84 -13.03
CA GLY A 114 -7.87 -9.97 -13.03
C GLY A 114 -6.39 -9.53 -12.95
N GLY A 115 -5.98 -8.58 -13.78
CA GLY A 115 -4.61 -8.05 -13.81
C GLY A 115 -4.25 -7.29 -12.52
N ALA A 116 -5.19 -6.51 -11.98
CA ALA A 116 -5.02 -5.81 -10.71
C ALA A 116 -4.88 -6.78 -9.52
N ILE A 117 -5.68 -7.85 -9.46
CA ILE A 117 -5.56 -8.87 -8.42
C ILE A 117 -4.26 -9.66 -8.59
N LEU A 118 -3.90 -10.02 -9.82
CA LEU A 118 -2.70 -10.80 -10.11
C LEU A 118 -1.42 -10.05 -9.73
N SER A 119 -1.32 -8.76 -10.07
CA SER A 119 -0.21 -7.89 -9.66
C SER A 119 -0.11 -7.76 -8.14
N GLN A 120 -1.25 -7.65 -7.43
CA GLN A 120 -1.27 -7.59 -5.98
C GLN A 120 -0.85 -8.91 -5.31
N ILE A 121 -1.26 -10.06 -5.85
CA ILE A 121 -0.81 -11.38 -5.39
C ILE A 121 0.70 -11.51 -5.62
N GLY A 122 1.19 -11.10 -6.80
CA GLY A 122 2.61 -11.09 -7.12
C GLY A 122 3.42 -10.24 -6.13
N TYR A 123 2.92 -9.07 -5.76
CA TYR A 123 3.54 -8.19 -4.77
C TYR A 123 3.64 -8.84 -3.38
N PHE A 124 2.54 -9.42 -2.88
CA PHE A 124 2.55 -10.10 -1.58
C PHE A 124 3.43 -11.35 -1.58
N ALA A 125 3.45 -12.11 -2.68
CA ALA A 125 4.33 -13.26 -2.84
C ALA A 125 5.81 -12.85 -2.82
N ALA A 126 6.18 -11.77 -3.53
CA ALA A 126 7.54 -11.25 -3.53
C ALA A 126 7.99 -10.81 -2.13
N ILE A 127 7.14 -10.07 -1.40
CA ILE A 127 7.43 -9.69 0.00
C ILE A 127 7.61 -10.92 0.87
N PHE A 128 6.74 -11.92 0.73
CA PHE A 128 6.84 -13.15 1.52
C PHE A 128 8.17 -13.87 1.28
N VAL A 129 8.60 -14.02 0.03
CA VAL A 129 9.87 -14.65 -0.32
C VAL A 129 11.06 -13.87 0.23
N ILE A 130 11.10 -12.55 0.03
CA ILE A 130 12.18 -11.69 0.54
C ILE A 130 12.22 -11.75 2.07
N SER A 131 11.06 -11.70 2.72
CA SER A 131 10.96 -11.78 4.18
C SER A 131 11.44 -13.14 4.69
N ALA A 132 11.05 -14.24 4.04
CA ALA A 132 11.48 -15.59 4.42
C ALA A 132 13.00 -15.74 4.34
N ILE A 133 13.63 -15.21 3.28
CA ILE A 133 15.08 -15.19 3.13
C ILE A 133 15.71 -14.34 4.24
N GLY A 134 15.19 -13.13 4.50
CA GLY A 134 15.71 -12.25 5.56
C GLY A 134 15.62 -12.86 6.97
N PHE A 135 14.54 -13.58 7.27
CA PHE A 135 14.43 -14.31 8.54
C PHE A 135 15.38 -15.50 8.59
N PHE A 136 15.55 -16.22 7.48
CA PHE A 136 16.49 -17.33 7.40
C PHE A 136 17.93 -16.87 7.64
N THR A 137 18.36 -15.77 7.01
CA THR A 137 19.72 -15.24 7.22
C THR A 137 19.92 -14.77 8.66
N MET A 138 18.90 -14.17 9.28
CA MET A 138 18.93 -13.77 10.68
C MET A 138 19.04 -14.97 11.64
N LEU A 139 18.39 -16.08 11.28
CA LEU A 139 18.45 -17.35 12.01
C LEU A 139 19.84 -17.97 11.94
N VAL A 140 20.45 -17.99 10.75
CA VAL A 140 21.83 -18.43 10.55
C VAL A 140 22.84 -17.53 11.28
N ALA A 141 22.60 -16.23 11.30
CA ALA A 141 23.46 -15.26 12.00
C ALA A 141 23.33 -15.29 13.53
N GLY A 142 22.42 -16.11 14.10
CA GLY A 142 22.23 -16.22 15.55
C GLY A 142 21.68 -14.96 16.22
N GLN A 143 21.18 -14.00 15.45
CA GLN A 143 20.69 -12.70 15.95
C GLN A 143 19.18 -12.69 16.22
N VAL A 144 18.57 -13.87 16.38
CA VAL A 144 17.12 -14.03 16.45
C VAL A 144 16.58 -13.53 17.78
N ASN A 145 15.96 -12.35 17.77
CA ASN A 145 15.26 -11.81 18.94
C ASN A 145 13.79 -12.26 18.95
N PHE A 146 13.21 -12.45 20.13
CA PHE A 146 11.78 -12.69 20.31
C PHE A 146 10.92 -11.67 19.56
N LEU A 147 11.29 -10.38 19.60
CA LEU A 147 10.58 -9.33 18.86
C LEU A 147 10.57 -9.56 17.34
N PHE A 148 11.71 -10.01 16.78
CA PHE A 148 11.82 -10.31 15.35
C PHE A 148 11.00 -11.55 14.98
N VAL A 149 10.97 -12.59 15.83
CA VAL A 149 10.13 -13.78 15.61
C VAL A 149 8.65 -13.42 15.69
N THR A 150 8.22 -12.65 16.69
CA THR A 150 6.83 -12.21 16.80
C THR A 150 6.44 -11.35 15.60
N GLY A 151 7.30 -10.41 15.19
CA GLY A 151 7.10 -9.61 13.98
C GLY A 151 6.99 -10.47 12.72
N ALA A 152 7.84 -11.49 12.58
CA ALA A 152 7.80 -12.45 11.47
C ALA A 152 6.46 -13.18 11.39
N VAL A 153 6.00 -13.71 12.53
CA VAL A 153 4.77 -14.49 12.62
C VAL A 153 3.55 -13.61 12.34
N VAL A 154 3.53 -12.38 12.86
CA VAL A 154 2.45 -11.42 12.58
C VAL A 154 2.43 -11.03 11.11
N LEU A 155 3.60 -10.73 10.52
CA LEU A 155 3.72 -10.40 9.10
C LEU A 155 3.29 -11.57 8.21
N ALA A 156 3.79 -12.78 8.48
CA ALA A 156 3.42 -14.00 7.78
C ALA A 156 1.93 -14.29 7.89
N GLY A 157 1.36 -14.19 9.10
CA GLY A 157 -0.07 -14.37 9.33
C GLY A 157 -0.91 -13.36 8.55
N THR A 158 -0.48 -12.10 8.51
CA THR A 158 -1.16 -11.04 7.75
C THR A 158 -1.10 -11.29 6.24
N LEU A 159 0.08 -11.67 5.72
CA LEU A 159 0.27 -12.00 4.31
C LEU A 159 -0.55 -13.21 3.88
N VAL A 160 -0.60 -14.26 4.71
CA VAL A 160 -1.41 -15.46 4.47
C VAL A 160 -2.90 -15.13 4.51
N ALA A 161 -3.34 -14.32 5.48
CA ALA A 161 -4.74 -13.90 5.58
C ALA A 161 -5.17 -13.10 4.34
N LEU A 162 -4.38 -12.09 3.94
CA LEU A 162 -4.63 -11.28 2.75
C LEU A 162 -4.62 -12.13 1.48
N SER A 163 -3.57 -12.94 1.28
CA SER A 163 -3.45 -13.81 0.10
C SER A 163 -4.59 -14.81 0.00
N SER A 164 -5.02 -15.39 1.14
CA SER A 164 -6.16 -16.29 1.20
C SER A 164 -7.46 -15.58 0.83
N LEU A 165 -7.64 -14.33 1.25
CA LEU A 165 -8.81 -13.51 0.94
C LEU A 165 -8.92 -13.26 -0.58
N PHE A 166 -7.80 -12.90 -1.22
CA PHE A 166 -7.73 -12.73 -2.67
C PHE A 166 -7.95 -14.06 -3.43
N PHE A 167 -7.35 -15.16 -2.96
CA PHE A 167 -7.50 -16.47 -3.58
C PHE A 167 -8.93 -17.03 -3.47
N ILE A 168 -9.57 -16.87 -2.31
CA ILE A 168 -10.97 -17.26 -2.08
C ILE A 168 -11.92 -16.38 -2.89
N GLY A 169 -11.62 -15.08 -3.00
CA GLY A 169 -12.36 -14.16 -3.86
C GLY A 169 -12.38 -14.60 -5.32
N TYR A 170 -11.23 -15.01 -5.85
CA TYR A 170 -11.13 -15.53 -7.22
C TYR A 170 -11.85 -16.87 -7.42
N ARG A 171 -11.69 -17.83 -6.49
CA ARG A 171 -12.19 -19.20 -6.69
C ARG A 171 -13.66 -19.39 -6.31
N LYS A 172 -14.17 -18.67 -5.29
CA LYS A 172 -15.55 -18.77 -4.79
C LYS A 172 -16.03 -17.42 -4.20
N PRO A 173 -16.48 -16.47 -5.05
CA PRO A 173 -16.93 -15.14 -4.60
C PRO A 173 -18.05 -15.19 -3.56
N ARG A 174 -18.89 -16.24 -3.58
CA ARG A 174 -19.97 -16.45 -2.59
C ARG A 174 -19.48 -16.70 -1.16
N VAL A 175 -18.27 -17.22 -0.97
CA VAL A 175 -17.68 -17.46 0.37
C VAL A 175 -17.14 -16.16 0.94
N LEU A 176 -16.48 -15.36 0.10
CA LEU A 176 -16.04 -14.01 0.44
C LEU A 176 -17.22 -13.14 0.87
N TYR A 177 -18.32 -13.21 0.13
CA TYR A 177 -19.57 -12.52 0.44
C TYR A 177 -20.14 -12.89 1.81
N ARG A 178 -20.09 -14.18 2.21
CA ARG A 178 -20.50 -14.61 3.56
C ARG A 178 -19.54 -14.10 4.65
N PHE A 179 -18.25 -14.04 4.35
CA PHE A 179 -17.25 -13.50 5.25
C PHE A 179 -17.48 -11.99 5.50
N PHE A 180 -17.67 -11.20 4.44
CA PHE A 180 -17.99 -9.78 4.56
C PHE A 180 -19.33 -9.52 5.25
N LEU A 181 -20.36 -10.34 5.02
CA LEU A 181 -21.62 -10.27 5.78
C LEU A 181 -21.44 -10.64 7.26
N GLY A 182 -20.55 -11.59 7.57
CA GLY A 182 -20.18 -11.94 8.94
C GLY A 182 -19.45 -10.78 9.63
N LEU A 183 -18.52 -10.16 8.91
CA LEU A 183 -17.79 -8.97 9.35
C LEU A 183 -18.74 -7.78 9.54
N GLU A 184 -19.70 -7.57 8.64
CA GLU A 184 -20.73 -6.52 8.75
C GLU A 184 -21.57 -6.70 10.02
N ARG A 185 -21.93 -7.94 10.39
CA ARG A 185 -22.63 -8.21 11.66
C ARG A 185 -21.75 -7.97 12.89
N ALA A 186 -20.47 -8.34 12.83
CA ALA A 186 -19.53 -8.09 13.92
C ALA A 186 -19.28 -6.60 14.10
N LEU A 187 -19.02 -5.89 13.01
CA LEU A 187 -18.85 -4.43 12.97
C LEU A 187 -20.12 -3.72 13.43
N ASN A 188 -21.32 -4.10 12.97
CA ASN A 188 -22.57 -3.49 13.46
C ASN A 188 -22.82 -3.76 14.96
N ARG A 189 -22.30 -4.86 15.52
CA ARG A 189 -22.36 -5.13 16.96
C ARG A 189 -21.42 -4.22 17.76
N VAL A 190 -20.24 -3.91 17.21
CA VAL A 190 -19.25 -3.00 17.82
C VAL A 190 -19.63 -1.53 17.61
N ILE A 191 -20.07 -1.17 16.41
CA ILE A 191 -20.49 0.17 16.00
C ILE A 191 -21.86 0.54 16.58
N GLY A 192 -22.69 -0.46 16.90
CA GLY A 192 -23.92 -0.29 17.67
C GLY A 192 -23.68 0.30 19.06
N LEU A 193 -22.48 0.13 19.64
CA LEU A 193 -22.08 0.81 20.89
C LEU A 193 -21.79 2.31 20.69
N PHE A 194 -21.49 2.75 19.46
CA PHE A 194 -21.13 4.13 19.11
C PHE A 194 -22.19 4.88 18.26
N LYS A 195 -23.41 4.33 18.10
CA LYS A 195 -24.58 4.96 17.45
C LYS A 195 -24.36 5.54 16.03
N LYS A 196 -23.51 4.92 15.20
CA LYS A 196 -23.40 5.25 13.76
C LYS A 196 -23.46 3.98 12.90
N ALA A 197 -24.64 3.49 12.55
CA ALA A 197 -24.76 2.28 11.73
C ALA A 197 -24.07 2.45 10.36
N LEU A 198 -23.37 1.41 9.90
CA LEU A 198 -22.89 1.34 8.52
C LEU A 198 -24.11 1.30 7.57
N PRO A 199 -24.05 1.95 6.39
CA PRO A 199 -25.16 1.96 5.44
C PRO A 199 -25.53 0.53 5.03
N ALA A 200 -26.84 0.24 5.04
CA ALA A 200 -27.37 -1.09 4.80
C ALA A 200 -26.88 -1.67 3.46
N GLY A 201 -26.32 -2.88 3.50
CA GLY A 201 -25.81 -3.56 2.31
C GLY A 201 -24.40 -3.16 1.89
N TRP A 202 -23.59 -2.62 2.81
CA TRP A 202 -22.17 -2.37 2.56
C TRP A 202 -21.47 -3.64 2.08
N GLY A 203 -21.64 -4.78 2.75
CA GLY A 203 -21.06 -6.06 2.31
C GLY A 203 -21.53 -6.57 0.95
N ARG A 204 -22.63 -6.04 0.40
CA ARG A 204 -23.09 -6.30 -0.99
C ARG A 204 -22.45 -5.39 -2.03
N LYS A 205 -21.99 -4.21 -1.63
CA LYS A 205 -21.40 -3.21 -2.52
C LYS A 205 -19.88 -3.28 -2.56
N THR A 206 -19.25 -3.93 -1.58
CA THR A 206 -17.78 -4.01 -1.44
C THR A 206 -17.18 -5.38 -1.77
N ALA A 207 -18.01 -6.40 -1.99
CA ALA A 207 -17.61 -7.76 -2.38
C ALA A 207 -17.91 -8.00 -3.87
#